data_AF-A0A7C5C2Y7-F1
#
_entry.id   AF-A0A7C5C2Y7-F1
#
_cell.length_a   1.000
_cell.length_b   1.000
_cell.length_c   1.000
_cell.angle_alpha   90.00
_cell.angle_beta   90.00
_cell.angle_gamma   90.00
#
_symmetry.space_group_name_H-M   'P 1'
#
loop_
_entity.id
_entity.type
_entity.pdbx_description
1 polymer ?
#
loop_
_entity_poly.entity_id
_entity_poly.type
_entity_poly.pdbx_seq_one_letter_code
_entity_poly.pdbx_strand_id
1 'polypeptide(L)'
;MTRPSPFFLFLGALVLAFLFPLEAEPSHPRTRSFLIDLNAYPLYVRPGFDQSMVGTRPALEDGSWLVYGPAKNGERVLTLIDLPNAPRRSFLDVQDHRAVEYTYVIPFSLTQEEITPSTSRMDPIPGIELGALGDNWEIYLNGKLLRSEVYLDYRGQIIHHRIARHIFFPIDRELLKSAENLLVFRIIGDPTNAATGFFVSQPYKITDYASIEAENNAVWRITLYGIYVFVGLYYLFIFFLRPQDRYNLFYGLFSLILGFYLFLRTYFVYTLFLDTALSSKLEYATVLLTIPLMGAFVETLSINRVRIVTFIFGLFYAFLAVLQFFFSLSFSL
;
A
#
# COMPACT_ATOMS: atom_id res chain seq x y z
N MET A 1 -10.45 -33.60 -35.50
CA MET A 1 -10.61 -32.64 -34.38
C MET A 1 -9.77 -31.43 -34.65
N THR A 2 -10.42 -30.32 -35.00
CA THR A 2 -9.84 -29.06 -35.43
C THR A 2 -9.12 -28.37 -34.27
N ARG A 3 -7.85 -27.99 -34.49
CA ARG A 3 -7.08 -27.19 -33.52
C ARG A 3 -7.80 -25.85 -33.33
N PRO A 4 -8.12 -25.41 -32.10
CA PRO A 4 -8.53 -24.02 -31.90
C PRO A 4 -7.37 -23.13 -32.32
N SER A 5 -7.60 -22.23 -33.28
CA SER A 5 -6.55 -21.34 -33.77
C SER A 5 -6.25 -20.27 -32.70
N PRO A 6 -4.97 -19.90 -32.50
CA PRO A 6 -4.60 -18.82 -31.58
C PRO A 6 -5.24 -17.47 -31.95
N PHE A 7 -5.82 -17.36 -33.15
CA PHE A 7 -6.49 -16.17 -33.66
C PHE A 7 -7.81 -15.86 -32.94
N PHE A 8 -8.59 -16.87 -32.54
CA PHE A 8 -9.87 -16.66 -31.84
C PHE A 8 -9.70 -16.11 -30.41
N LEU A 9 -8.56 -16.38 -29.78
CA LEU A 9 -8.27 -15.91 -28.42
C LEU A 9 -7.64 -14.52 -28.40
N PHE A 10 -6.83 -14.19 -29.42
CA PHE A 10 -6.40 -12.80 -29.65
C PHE A 10 -7.62 -11.91 -29.90
N LEU A 11 -8.61 -12.41 -30.66
CA LEU A 11 -9.88 -11.73 -30.86
C LEU A 11 -10.71 -11.61 -29.57
N GLY A 12 -10.74 -12.65 -28.72
CA GLY A 12 -11.44 -12.60 -27.42
C GLY A 12 -10.83 -11.60 -26.43
N ALA A 13 -9.50 -11.52 -26.36
CA ALA A 13 -8.79 -10.52 -25.56
C ALA A 13 -8.95 -9.09 -26.14
N LEU A 14 -8.95 -8.94 -27.46
CA LEU A 14 -9.28 -7.68 -28.15
C LEU A 14 -10.72 -7.24 -27.90
N VAL A 15 -11.67 -8.17 -27.93
CA VAL A 15 -13.08 -7.88 -27.68
C VAL A 15 -13.30 -7.48 -26.21
N LEU A 16 -12.60 -8.07 -25.25
CA LEU A 16 -12.59 -7.59 -23.87
C LEU A 16 -11.97 -6.19 -23.74
N ALA A 17 -10.89 -5.89 -24.47
CA ALA A 17 -10.29 -4.56 -24.52
C ALA A 17 -11.15 -3.49 -25.25
N PHE A 18 -12.11 -3.91 -26.08
CA PHE A 18 -13.08 -3.04 -26.77
C PHE A 18 -14.43 -2.92 -26.05
N LEU A 19 -14.81 -3.90 -25.22
CA LEU A 19 -16.05 -3.89 -24.44
C LEU A 19 -15.95 -3.04 -23.17
N PHE A 20 -14.74 -2.81 -22.66
CA PHE A 20 -14.48 -1.71 -21.75
C PHE A 20 -14.13 -0.49 -22.62
N PRO A 21 -14.95 0.57 -22.64
CA PRO A 21 -14.53 1.77 -23.33
C PRO A 21 -13.19 2.21 -22.71
N LEU A 22 -12.14 2.24 -23.53
CA LEU A 22 -11.03 3.17 -23.38
C LEU A 22 -11.60 4.58 -23.58
N GLU A 23 -12.58 4.98 -22.77
CA GLU A 23 -12.84 6.38 -22.53
C GLU A 23 -11.55 6.86 -21.86
N ALA A 24 -10.71 7.49 -22.66
CA ALA A 24 -9.89 8.55 -22.12
C ALA A 24 -10.87 9.45 -21.37
N GLU A 25 -10.88 9.33 -20.04
CA GLU A 25 -11.67 10.21 -19.19
C GLU A 25 -11.44 11.62 -19.72
N PRO A 26 -12.53 12.39 -19.91
CA PRO A 26 -12.41 13.75 -20.38
C PRO A 26 -11.37 14.40 -19.49
N SER A 27 -10.29 14.90 -20.08
CA SER A 27 -9.26 15.63 -19.37
C SER A 27 -9.98 16.70 -18.57
N HIS A 28 -10.21 16.45 -17.28
CA HIS A 28 -10.78 17.45 -16.41
C HIS A 28 -9.83 18.64 -16.57
N PRO A 29 -10.36 19.81 -16.98
CA PRO A 29 -9.49 20.96 -17.17
C PRO A 29 -8.68 21.10 -15.91
N ARG A 30 -7.35 21.25 -16.05
CA ARG A 30 -6.39 21.61 -14.99
C ARG A 30 -6.79 22.97 -14.42
N THR A 31 -7.96 23.03 -13.82
CA THR A 31 -8.47 24.13 -13.02
C THR A 31 -7.62 24.05 -11.79
N ARG A 32 -6.80 25.08 -11.53
CA ARG A 32 -5.84 25.17 -10.41
C ARG A 32 -6.34 24.38 -9.20
N SER A 33 -5.91 23.12 -9.08
CA SER A 33 -6.19 22.31 -7.92
C SER A 33 -5.35 22.93 -6.82
N PHE A 34 -5.98 23.43 -5.76
CA PHE A 34 -5.22 23.81 -4.58
C PHE A 34 -4.43 22.57 -4.16
N LEU A 35 -3.12 22.72 -3.96
CA LEU A 35 -2.22 21.62 -3.63
C LEU A 35 -1.45 22.00 -2.39
N ILE A 36 -1.75 21.31 -1.30
CA ILE A 36 -1.05 21.47 -0.03
C ILE A 36 -0.15 20.26 0.13
N ASP A 37 1.15 20.44 -0.06
CA ASP A 37 2.14 19.41 0.25
C ASP A 37 2.40 19.39 1.75
N LEU A 38 2.01 18.31 2.43
CA LEU A 38 2.20 18.13 3.87
C LEU A 38 3.67 17.92 4.23
N ASN A 39 4.50 17.50 3.28
CA ASN A 39 5.95 17.36 3.49
C ASN A 39 6.66 18.72 3.53
N ALA A 40 6.04 19.78 3.01
CA ALA A 40 6.55 21.15 3.11
C ALA A 40 6.41 21.75 4.53
N TYR A 41 5.67 21.10 5.42
CA TYR A 41 5.43 21.55 6.79
C TYR A 41 6.22 20.71 7.81
N PRO A 42 6.63 21.25 8.97
CA PRO A 42 7.31 20.49 10.00
C PRO A 42 6.43 19.35 10.55
N LEU A 43 7.07 18.27 10.98
CA LEU A 43 6.44 17.13 11.64
C LEU A 43 6.86 17.08 13.10
N TYR A 44 5.89 17.09 14.00
CA TYR A 44 6.12 16.98 15.44
C TYR A 44 5.74 15.57 15.89
N VAL A 45 6.60 14.93 16.68
CA VAL A 45 6.39 13.56 17.16
C VAL A 45 6.57 13.49 18.66
N ARG A 46 5.66 12.79 19.35
CA ARG A 46 5.71 12.58 20.79
C ARG A 46 5.26 11.17 21.16
N PRO A 47 5.88 10.50 22.15
CA PRO A 47 5.39 9.23 22.68
C PRO A 47 4.08 9.39 23.46
N GLY A 48 3.18 8.41 23.30
CA GLY A 48 1.84 8.38 23.87
C GLY A 48 0.83 9.20 23.07
N PHE A 49 -0.46 9.02 23.39
CA PHE A 49 -1.56 9.79 22.83
C PHE A 49 -2.49 10.32 23.94
N ASP A 50 -2.92 11.57 23.80
CA ASP A 50 -4.00 12.15 24.59
C ASP A 50 -4.91 12.94 23.65
N GLN A 51 -6.22 12.77 23.84
CA GLN A 51 -7.24 13.42 23.04
C GLN A 51 -7.19 14.95 23.17
N SER A 52 -6.67 15.47 24.27
CA SER A 52 -6.43 16.92 24.46
C SER A 52 -5.44 17.50 23.43
N MET A 53 -4.54 16.67 22.88
CA MET A 53 -3.51 17.09 21.92
C MET A 53 -4.04 17.25 20.48
N VAL A 54 -5.20 16.68 20.18
CA VAL A 54 -5.72 16.60 18.80
C VAL A 54 -6.15 17.98 18.26
N GLY A 55 -6.51 18.91 19.14
CA GLY A 55 -6.93 20.27 18.79
C GLY A 55 -5.95 21.37 19.18
N THR A 56 -4.82 21.01 19.81
CA THR A 56 -3.93 21.99 20.44
C THR A 56 -2.56 21.97 19.77
N ARG A 57 -2.00 23.16 19.52
CA ARG A 57 -0.65 23.27 18.94
C ARG A 57 0.38 22.64 19.89
N PRO A 58 1.37 21.88 19.37
CA PRO A 58 2.44 21.31 20.18
C PRO A 58 3.16 22.39 21.01
N ALA A 59 3.14 22.25 22.34
CA ALA A 59 3.91 23.09 23.26
C ALA A 59 5.37 22.62 23.26
N LEU A 60 6.26 23.41 22.67
CA LEU A 60 7.68 23.06 22.53
C LEU A 60 8.49 23.28 23.82
N GLU A 61 7.91 23.95 24.81
CA GLU A 61 8.57 24.32 26.07
C GLU A 61 8.89 23.10 26.95
N ASP A 62 8.10 22.03 26.84
CA ASP A 62 8.24 20.83 27.68
C ASP A 62 9.33 19.85 27.19
N GLY A 63 9.93 20.08 26.01
CA GLY A 63 10.95 19.19 25.41
C GLY A 63 10.46 17.78 25.05
N SER A 64 9.18 17.47 25.23
CA SER A 64 8.58 16.16 24.95
C SER A 64 8.30 15.90 23.47
N TRP A 65 8.33 16.95 22.65
CA TRP A 65 8.13 16.89 21.21
C TRP A 65 9.45 16.86 20.46
N LEU A 66 9.61 15.84 19.62
CA LEU A 66 10.65 15.78 18.62
C LEU A 66 10.18 16.54 17.38
N VAL A 67 11.04 17.43 16.86
CA VAL A 67 10.71 18.29 15.72
C VAL A 67 11.54 17.90 14.51
N TYR A 68 10.86 17.51 13.45
CA TYR A 68 11.46 17.22 12.15
C TYR A 68 11.07 18.34 11.18
N GLY A 69 12.05 19.02 10.62
CA GLY A 69 11.81 20.12 9.69
C GLY A 69 11.09 19.70 8.40
N PRO A 70 10.67 20.67 7.56
CA PRO A 70 10.19 20.41 6.20
C PRO A 70 11.14 19.52 5.41
N ALA A 71 10.58 18.63 4.59
CA ALA A 71 11.36 17.76 3.72
C ALA A 71 12.05 18.59 2.62
N LYS A 72 13.38 18.50 2.50
CA LYS A 72 14.16 19.30 1.54
C LYS A 72 13.77 19.04 0.07
N ASN A 73 13.34 17.83 -0.25
CA ASN A 73 12.93 17.41 -1.60
C ASN A 73 11.44 17.01 -1.66
N GLY A 74 10.65 17.39 -0.65
CA GLY A 74 9.26 16.91 -0.52
C GLY A 74 9.14 15.42 -0.18
N GLU A 75 10.24 14.74 0.12
CA GLU A 75 10.26 13.32 0.52
C GLU A 75 10.45 13.19 2.03
N ARG A 76 9.50 12.55 2.72
CA ARG A 76 9.59 12.31 4.17
C ARG A 76 9.30 10.85 4.50
N VAL A 77 10.30 10.18 5.05
CA VAL A 77 10.14 8.90 5.74
C VAL A 77 10.47 9.15 7.20
N LEU A 78 9.57 8.76 8.10
CA LEU A 78 9.83 8.78 9.53
C LEU A 78 9.11 7.59 10.19
N THR A 79 9.87 6.53 10.41
CA THR A 79 9.40 5.32 11.09
C THR A 79 9.70 5.39 12.58
N LEU A 80 9.06 4.54 13.39
CA LEU A 80 9.34 4.48 14.83
C LEU A 80 10.78 4.05 15.11
N ILE A 81 11.38 3.24 14.22
CA ILE A 81 12.78 2.80 14.33
C ILE A 81 13.75 3.99 14.28
N ASP A 82 13.38 5.04 13.55
CA ASP A 82 14.21 6.24 13.39
C ASP A 82 14.15 7.17 14.61
N LEU A 83 13.24 6.92 15.56
CA LEU A 83 13.08 7.74 16.74
C LEU A 83 14.19 7.50 17.77
N PRO A 84 14.62 8.54 18.50
CA PRO A 84 15.58 8.39 19.59
C PRO A 84 15.02 7.45 20.66
N ASN A 85 15.84 6.50 21.10
CA ASN A 85 15.50 5.44 22.05
C ASN A 85 14.57 4.33 21.53
N ALA A 86 14.36 4.21 20.21
CA ALA A 86 13.67 3.06 19.66
C ALA A 86 14.40 1.75 20.04
N PRO A 87 13.69 0.74 20.57
CA PRO A 87 14.30 -0.56 20.85
C PRO A 87 14.87 -1.16 19.57
N ARG A 88 16.03 -1.82 19.70
CA ARG A 88 16.65 -2.53 18.58
C ARG A 88 16.39 -4.01 18.72
N ARG A 89 15.96 -4.61 17.61
CA ARG A 89 15.75 -6.06 17.52
C ARG A 89 17.09 -6.79 17.40
N SER A 90 17.25 -7.91 18.10
CA SER A 90 18.40 -8.81 17.91
C SER A 90 18.25 -9.67 16.67
N PHE A 91 19.37 -10.14 16.11
CA PHE A 91 19.37 -11.06 14.97
C PHE A 91 18.57 -12.34 15.31
N LEU A 92 17.58 -12.68 14.48
CA LEU A 92 16.64 -13.82 14.66
C LEU A 92 15.66 -13.71 15.84
N ASP A 93 15.37 -12.52 16.34
CA ASP A 93 14.23 -12.35 17.24
C ASP A 93 12.91 -12.51 16.46
N VAL A 94 12.19 -13.58 16.79
CA VAL A 94 10.95 -13.99 16.11
C VAL A 94 9.72 -13.37 16.78
N GLN A 95 9.85 -12.80 17.99
CA GLN A 95 8.72 -12.30 18.76
C GLN A 95 8.43 -10.83 18.48
N ASP A 96 7.14 -10.49 18.38
CA ASP A 96 6.69 -9.11 18.29
C ASP A 96 6.97 -8.39 19.61
N HIS A 97 7.46 -7.15 19.51
CA HIS A 97 7.61 -6.32 20.71
C HIS A 97 6.25 -5.75 21.11
N ARG A 98 6.14 -5.36 22.38
CA ARG A 98 4.94 -4.69 22.88
C ARG A 98 4.68 -3.43 22.05
N ALA A 99 3.47 -3.33 21.53
CA ALA A 99 3.04 -2.15 20.80
C ALA A 99 3.19 -0.89 21.66
N VAL A 100 3.73 0.15 21.04
CA VAL A 100 3.87 1.47 21.63
C VAL A 100 3.06 2.46 20.82
N GLU A 101 2.66 3.53 21.48
CA GLU A 101 1.79 4.56 20.90
C GLU A 101 2.58 5.85 20.71
N TYR A 102 2.37 6.49 19.56
CA TYR A 102 2.99 7.76 19.21
C TYR A 102 1.96 8.69 18.57
N THR A 103 2.13 9.98 18.87
CA THR A 103 1.37 11.07 18.25
C THR A 103 2.26 11.83 17.29
N TYR A 104 1.78 11.98 16.06
CA TYR A 104 2.41 12.77 15.00
C TYR A 104 1.51 13.96 14.68
N VAL A 105 2.08 15.15 14.53
CA VAL A 105 1.32 16.38 14.23
C VAL A 105 1.98 17.11 13.08
N ILE A 106 1.19 17.43 12.06
CA ILE A 106 1.59 18.27 10.92
C ILE A 106 0.69 19.52 10.94
N PRO A 107 1.20 20.68 11.40
CA PRO A 107 0.50 21.93 11.21
C PRO A 107 0.66 22.41 9.76
N PHE A 108 -0.43 22.83 9.14
CA PHE A 108 -0.42 23.42 7.82
C PHE A 108 -1.31 24.67 7.78
N SER A 109 -1.00 25.63 6.93
CA SER A 109 -1.75 26.88 6.85
C SER A 109 -2.50 26.97 5.52
N LEU A 110 -3.69 27.58 5.57
CA LEU A 110 -4.52 27.84 4.39
C LEU A 110 -4.88 29.32 4.30
N THR A 111 -4.88 29.82 3.09
CA THR A 111 -5.35 31.17 2.74
C THR A 111 -6.86 31.19 2.47
N GLN A 112 -7.50 32.35 2.61
CA GLN A 112 -8.94 32.48 2.29
C GLN A 112 -9.25 32.12 0.84
N GLU A 113 -8.32 32.37 -0.08
CA GLU A 113 -8.46 32.05 -1.50
C GLU A 113 -8.51 30.54 -1.76
N GLU A 114 -7.84 29.73 -0.95
CA GLU A 114 -7.80 28.26 -1.08
C GLU A 114 -9.06 27.58 -0.52
N ILE A 115 -9.75 28.22 0.43
CA ILE A 115 -10.96 27.68 1.07
C ILE A 115 -12.23 28.18 0.39
N THR A 116 -12.20 29.40 -0.13
CA THR A 116 -13.40 30.02 -0.69
C THR A 116 -13.80 29.30 -1.97
N PRO A 117 -15.06 28.85 -2.07
CA PRO A 117 -15.57 28.24 -3.29
C PRO A 117 -15.39 29.21 -4.46
N SER A 118 -14.79 28.72 -5.54
CA SER A 118 -14.79 29.47 -6.79
C SER A 118 -16.25 29.47 -7.24
N THR A 119 -16.82 30.63 -7.55
CA THR A 119 -18.22 30.79 -8.04
C THR A 119 -18.56 29.98 -9.31
N SER A 120 -17.64 29.16 -9.79
CA SER A 120 -17.83 28.15 -10.83
C SER A 120 -18.63 26.95 -10.28
N ARG A 121 -19.53 26.40 -11.09
CA ARG A 121 -20.47 25.31 -10.76
C ARG A 121 -19.88 23.99 -10.22
N MET A 122 -18.57 23.89 -10.03
CA MET A 122 -17.89 22.68 -9.60
C MET A 122 -16.78 23.05 -8.62
N ASP A 123 -17.16 23.20 -7.36
CA ASP A 123 -16.21 23.39 -6.28
C ASP A 123 -15.44 22.09 -6.04
N PRO A 124 -14.10 22.09 -6.05
CA PRO A 124 -13.31 20.89 -5.85
C PRO A 124 -13.53 20.35 -4.43
N ILE A 125 -13.85 19.06 -4.30
CA ILE A 125 -14.02 18.44 -2.99
C ILE A 125 -12.62 18.19 -2.44
N PRO A 126 -12.23 18.74 -1.29
CA PRO A 126 -10.91 18.47 -0.76
C PRO A 126 -10.75 17.00 -0.37
N GLY A 127 -9.60 16.43 -0.68
CA GLY A 127 -9.22 15.06 -0.36
C GLY A 127 -7.81 15.01 0.19
N ILE A 128 -7.58 14.08 1.11
CA ILE A 128 -6.26 13.76 1.64
C ILE A 128 -5.72 12.56 0.88
N GLU A 129 -4.44 12.59 0.49
CA GLU A 129 -3.70 11.44 -0.04
C GLU A 129 -2.40 11.25 0.76
N LEU A 130 -2.21 10.05 1.30
CA LEU A 130 -1.06 9.65 2.12
C LEU A 130 -0.45 8.37 1.53
N GLY A 131 0.88 8.35 1.43
CA GLY A 131 1.62 7.31 0.75
C GLY A 131 1.53 5.98 1.48
N ALA A 132 1.83 5.98 2.77
CA ALA A 132 1.53 4.86 3.64
C ALA A 132 1.52 5.25 5.11
N LEU A 133 0.70 4.56 5.90
CA LEU A 133 0.71 4.62 7.35
C LEU A 133 0.67 3.20 7.89
N GLY A 134 1.48 2.94 8.91
CA GLY A 134 1.40 1.73 9.69
C GLY A 134 1.91 2.01 11.09
N ASP A 135 1.83 1.09 12.03
CA ASP A 135 0.74 0.14 12.15
C ASP A 135 -0.39 0.82 12.94
N ASN A 136 -1.63 0.32 12.83
CA ASN A 136 -2.83 0.76 13.56
C ASN A 136 -2.90 2.26 13.81
N TRP A 137 -3.57 2.97 12.92
CA TRP A 137 -3.52 4.43 12.88
C TRP A 137 -4.89 5.08 12.95
N GLU A 138 -4.91 6.30 13.48
CA GLU A 138 -6.06 7.21 13.42
C GLU A 138 -5.61 8.55 12.87
N ILE A 139 -6.47 9.20 12.08
CA ILE A 139 -6.22 10.50 11.48
C ILE A 139 -7.27 11.46 12.01
N TYR A 140 -6.81 12.60 12.51
CA TYR A 140 -7.64 13.67 13.01
C TYR A 140 -7.29 14.98 12.31
N LEU A 141 -8.30 15.81 12.08
CA LEU A 141 -8.15 17.16 11.54
C LEU A 141 -8.82 18.14 12.49
N ASN A 142 -8.06 19.10 13.01
CA ASN A 142 -8.57 20.17 13.86
C ASN A 142 -9.42 19.68 15.05
N GLY A 143 -9.03 18.56 15.68
CA GLY A 143 -9.79 17.96 16.79
C GLY A 143 -10.82 16.90 16.38
N LYS A 144 -11.21 16.79 15.11
CA LYS A 144 -12.22 15.83 14.64
C LYS A 144 -11.55 14.58 14.06
N LEU A 145 -12.01 13.41 14.46
CA LEU A 145 -11.59 12.13 13.87
C LEU A 145 -12.08 12.05 12.42
N LEU A 146 -11.16 11.83 11.49
CA LEU A 146 -11.45 11.62 10.07
C LEU A 146 -11.56 10.14 9.74
N ARG A 147 -10.61 9.33 10.22
CA ARG A 147 -10.54 7.89 9.94
C ARG A 147 -9.80 7.16 11.06
N SER A 148 -10.27 5.97 11.40
CA SER A 148 -9.64 5.08 12.40
C SER A 148 -9.51 3.67 11.82
N GLU A 149 -8.31 3.12 11.92
CA GLU A 149 -7.96 1.73 11.57
C GLU A 149 -7.21 1.10 12.76
N VAL A 150 -7.74 1.31 13.97
CA VAL A 150 -7.18 0.79 15.22
C VAL A 150 -8.02 -0.39 15.72
N TYR A 151 -7.37 -1.54 15.92
CA TYR A 151 -7.99 -2.80 16.32
C TYR A 151 -7.21 -3.40 17.50
N LEU A 152 -7.61 -2.99 18.71
CA LEU A 152 -6.98 -3.42 19.97
C LEU A 152 -7.90 -4.31 20.80
N ASP A 153 -7.30 -5.18 21.61
CA ASP A 153 -8.00 -5.96 22.62
C ASP A 153 -8.23 -5.15 23.91
N TYR A 154 -8.93 -5.78 24.87
CA TYR A 154 -9.21 -5.19 26.18
C TYR A 154 -7.95 -4.92 27.03
N ARG A 155 -6.78 -5.45 26.63
CA ARG A 155 -5.47 -5.24 27.26
C ARG A 155 -4.62 -4.22 26.50
N GLY A 156 -5.13 -3.63 25.41
CA GLY A 156 -4.40 -2.70 24.55
C GLY A 156 -3.39 -3.35 23.61
N GLN A 157 -3.51 -4.66 23.35
CA GLN A 157 -2.70 -5.38 22.36
C GLN A 157 -3.37 -5.36 20.99
N ILE A 158 -2.57 -5.34 19.93
CA ILE A 158 -3.08 -5.35 18.55
C ILE A 158 -3.69 -6.72 18.24
N ILE A 159 -4.95 -6.73 17.82
CA ILE A 159 -5.64 -7.94 17.33
C ILE A 159 -5.44 -8.09 15.83
N HIS A 160 -5.52 -6.98 15.09
CA HIS A 160 -5.36 -6.94 13.64
C HIS A 160 -4.34 -5.86 13.27
N HIS A 161 -3.31 -6.24 12.52
CA HIS A 161 -2.36 -5.27 12.01
C HIS A 161 -3.00 -4.50 10.84
N ARG A 162 -2.78 -3.19 10.80
CA ARG A 162 -3.30 -2.25 9.79
C ARG A 162 -2.18 -1.35 9.28
N ILE A 163 -1.35 -1.93 8.43
CA ILE A 163 -0.36 -1.24 7.63
C ILE A 163 -0.96 -1.00 6.25
N ALA A 164 -1.31 0.25 5.95
CA ALA A 164 -1.99 0.62 4.70
C ALA A 164 -1.09 1.49 3.82
N ARG A 165 -1.06 1.18 2.52
CA ARG A 165 -0.43 1.99 1.48
C ARG A 165 -1.52 2.64 0.62
N HIS A 166 -1.22 3.79 0.03
CA HIS A 166 -2.14 4.56 -0.83
C HIS A 166 -3.46 4.89 -0.13
N ILE A 167 -3.38 5.59 1.00
CA ILE A 167 -4.55 6.00 1.78
C ILE A 167 -5.06 7.30 1.20
N PHE A 168 -6.28 7.30 0.65
CA PHE A 168 -6.95 8.53 0.23
C PHE A 168 -8.43 8.49 0.56
N PHE A 169 -9.00 9.66 0.85
CA PHE A 169 -10.43 9.83 1.15
C PHE A 169 -10.81 11.32 1.07
N PRO A 170 -12.09 11.64 0.79
CA PRO A 170 -12.57 13.02 0.79
C PRO A 170 -12.65 13.55 2.22
N ILE A 171 -12.40 14.84 2.40
CA ILE A 171 -12.59 15.55 3.65
C ILE A 171 -13.69 16.59 3.52
N ASP A 172 -14.39 16.80 4.62
CA ASP A 172 -15.39 17.87 4.71
C ASP A 172 -14.68 19.22 4.77
N ARG A 173 -15.02 20.12 3.83
CA ARG A 173 -14.42 21.45 3.71
C ARG A 173 -14.68 22.29 4.95
N GLU A 174 -15.79 22.08 5.66
CA GLU A 174 -16.12 22.83 6.89
C GLU A 174 -15.11 22.59 8.02
N LEU A 175 -14.32 21.51 7.94
CA LEU A 175 -13.26 21.22 8.89
C LEU A 175 -12.01 22.05 8.65
N LEU A 176 -11.85 22.63 7.46
CA LEU A 176 -10.70 23.46 7.10
C LEU A 176 -10.93 24.90 7.52
N LYS A 177 -9.93 25.47 8.20
CA LYS A 177 -9.92 26.85 8.69
C LYS A 177 -8.99 27.71 7.86
N SER A 178 -9.36 28.97 7.63
CA SER A 178 -8.52 29.98 6.96
C SER A 178 -7.42 30.51 7.88
N ALA A 179 -6.64 29.61 8.44
CA ALA A 179 -5.54 29.87 9.35
C ALA A 179 -4.67 28.60 9.44
N GLU A 180 -4.01 28.41 10.57
CA GLU A 180 -3.36 27.16 10.92
C GLU A 180 -4.41 26.05 11.14
N ASN A 181 -4.16 24.91 10.51
CA ASN A 181 -4.88 23.66 10.65
C ASN A 181 -3.90 22.62 11.21
N LEU A 182 -4.42 21.67 11.98
CA LEU A 182 -3.63 20.60 12.58
C LEU A 182 -4.10 19.25 12.04
N LEU A 183 -3.21 18.54 11.36
CA LEU A 183 -3.40 17.14 11.01
C LEU A 183 -2.65 16.30 12.04
N VAL A 184 -3.38 15.50 12.82
CA VAL A 184 -2.84 14.70 13.91
C VAL A 184 -3.02 13.23 13.59
N PHE A 185 -1.97 12.45 13.77
CA PHE A 185 -1.98 11.00 13.61
C PHE A 185 -1.66 10.35 14.93
N ARG A 186 -2.49 9.38 15.30
CA ARG A 186 -2.17 8.42 16.36
C ARG A 186 -1.68 7.15 15.68
N ILE A 187 -0.51 6.64 16.06
CA ILE A 187 0.08 5.44 15.48
C ILE A 187 0.41 4.47 16.62
N ILE A 188 -0.01 3.21 16.49
CA ILE A 188 0.16 2.17 17.51
C ILE A 188 0.79 0.95 16.86
N GLY A 189 1.99 0.57 17.27
CA GLY A 189 2.63 -0.58 16.65
C GLY A 189 3.91 -1.04 17.30
N ASP A 190 4.46 -2.13 16.77
CA ASP A 190 5.78 -2.62 17.15
C ASP A 190 6.82 -1.55 16.77
N PRO A 191 7.58 -0.99 17.74
CA PRO A 191 8.59 0.02 17.46
C PRO A 191 9.81 -0.49 16.69
N THR A 192 9.97 -1.81 16.58
CA THR A 192 11.04 -2.48 15.83
C THR A 192 10.64 -2.81 14.39
N ASN A 193 9.39 -2.54 14.00
CA ASN A 193 8.90 -2.79 12.65
C ASN A 193 9.10 -1.57 11.74
N ALA A 194 9.74 -1.78 10.59
CA ALA A 194 10.07 -0.72 9.64
C ALA A 194 8.84 -0.12 8.96
N ALA A 195 7.68 -0.78 9.02
CA ALA A 195 6.41 -0.24 8.55
C ALA A 195 5.60 0.48 9.64
N THR A 196 6.10 0.62 10.86
CA THR A 196 5.43 1.45 11.87
C THR A 196 5.88 2.91 11.71
N GLY A 197 4.94 3.80 11.42
CA GLY A 197 5.08 5.22 11.16
C GLY A 197 4.79 5.59 9.70
N PHE A 198 5.48 6.63 9.24
CA PHE A 198 5.49 7.12 7.86
C PHE A 198 6.60 6.40 7.08
N PHE A 199 6.32 5.19 6.58
CA PHE A 199 7.36 4.32 6.00
C PHE A 199 7.51 4.43 4.47
N VAL A 200 6.74 5.30 3.82
CA VAL A 200 6.88 5.68 2.41
C VAL A 200 7.08 7.18 2.32
N SER A 201 7.89 7.66 1.37
CA SER A 201 8.28 9.09 1.29
C SER A 201 7.19 10.04 0.78
N GLN A 202 6.34 9.55 -0.13
CA GLN A 202 5.32 10.30 -0.86
C GLN A 202 4.21 9.35 -1.36
N PRO A 203 3.04 9.87 -1.74
CA PRO A 203 2.56 11.26 -1.59
C PRO A 203 2.10 11.59 -0.17
N TYR A 204 2.22 12.85 0.28
CA TYR A 204 1.49 13.35 1.45
C TYR A 204 0.93 14.72 1.11
N LYS A 205 -0.30 14.75 0.59
CA LYS A 205 -0.89 15.98 0.05
C LYS A 205 -2.38 16.11 0.36
N ILE A 206 -2.86 17.35 0.36
CA ILE A 206 -4.28 17.67 0.33
C ILE A 206 -4.55 18.41 -0.98
N THR A 207 -5.47 17.91 -1.79
CA THR A 207 -5.83 18.46 -3.10
C THR A 207 -7.27 18.12 -3.44
N ASP A 208 -7.70 18.42 -4.66
CA ASP A 208 -9.00 17.99 -5.18
C ASP A 208 -9.10 16.45 -5.23
N TYR A 209 -10.15 15.91 -4.60
CA TYR A 209 -10.38 14.48 -4.46
C TYR A 209 -10.65 13.79 -5.81
N ALA A 210 -11.35 14.46 -6.73
CA ALA A 210 -11.58 13.90 -8.07
C ALA A 210 -10.26 13.71 -8.83
N SER A 211 -9.32 14.63 -8.67
CA SER A 211 -7.96 14.50 -9.20
C SER A 211 -7.20 13.33 -8.57
N ILE A 212 -7.34 13.10 -7.25
CA ILE A 212 -6.74 11.95 -6.56
C ILE A 212 -7.34 10.63 -7.08
N GLU A 213 -8.66 10.54 -7.25
CA GLU A 213 -9.31 9.34 -7.80
C GLU A 213 -8.88 9.06 -9.24
N ALA A 214 -8.78 10.10 -10.08
CA ALA A 214 -8.31 9.96 -11.46
C ALA A 214 -6.85 9.49 -11.53
N GLU A 215 -5.95 10.05 -10.72
CA GLU A 215 -4.55 9.60 -10.60
C GLU A 215 -4.46 8.14 -10.12
N ASN A 216 -5.37 7.74 -9.23
CA ASN A 216 -5.42 6.40 -8.66
C ASN A 216 -6.28 5.41 -9.45
N ASN A 217 -6.82 5.80 -10.61
CA ASN A 217 -7.63 4.93 -11.45
C ASN A 217 -6.89 3.62 -11.76
N ALA A 218 -7.46 2.51 -11.30
CA ALA A 218 -6.82 1.20 -11.30
C ALA A 218 -7.20 0.35 -12.51
N VAL A 219 -8.03 0.83 -13.44
CA VAL A 219 -8.56 0.02 -14.56
C VAL A 219 -7.45 -0.62 -15.39
N TRP A 220 -6.43 0.15 -15.78
CA TRP A 220 -5.26 -0.37 -16.52
C TRP A 220 -4.50 -1.44 -15.72
N ARG A 221 -4.22 -1.17 -14.44
CA ARG A 221 -3.49 -2.09 -13.55
C ARG A 221 -4.26 -3.40 -13.37
N ILE A 222 -5.55 -3.33 -13.06
CA ILE A 222 -6.43 -4.49 -12.89
C ILE A 222 -6.52 -5.29 -14.20
N THR A 223 -6.61 -4.61 -15.35
CA THR A 223 -6.63 -5.26 -16.67
C THR A 223 -5.36 -6.07 -16.91
N LEU A 224 -4.18 -5.50 -16.62
CA LEU A 224 -2.92 -6.22 -16.70
C LEU A 224 -2.90 -7.47 -15.81
N TYR A 225 -3.37 -7.35 -14.56
CA TYR A 225 -3.41 -8.47 -13.62
C TYR A 225 -4.33 -9.57 -14.15
N GLY A 226 -5.49 -9.19 -14.69
CA GLY A 226 -6.43 -10.09 -15.34
C GLY A 226 -5.83 -10.83 -16.53
N ILE A 227 -5.00 -10.15 -17.35
CA ILE A 227 -4.27 -10.79 -18.46
C ILE A 227 -3.32 -11.87 -17.94
N TYR A 228 -2.54 -11.60 -16.90
CA TYR A 228 -1.64 -12.60 -16.30
C TYR A 228 -2.42 -13.81 -15.77
N VAL A 229 -3.56 -13.58 -15.10
CA VAL A 229 -4.40 -14.67 -14.60
C VAL A 229 -4.97 -15.50 -15.75
N PHE A 230 -5.52 -14.85 -16.77
CA PHE A 230 -6.12 -15.51 -17.92
C PHE A 230 -5.09 -16.33 -18.72
N VAL A 231 -3.93 -15.75 -19.01
CA VAL A 231 -2.80 -16.43 -19.66
C VAL A 231 -2.37 -17.63 -18.82
N GLY A 232 -2.25 -17.46 -17.49
CA GLY A 232 -1.89 -18.54 -16.59
C GLY A 232 -2.86 -19.73 -16.66
N LEU A 233 -4.16 -19.46 -16.55
CA LEU A 233 -5.21 -20.48 -16.70
C LEU A 233 -5.17 -21.17 -18.06
N TYR A 234 -4.95 -20.41 -19.14
CA TYR A 234 -4.87 -20.93 -20.49
C TYR A 234 -3.71 -21.93 -20.66
N TYR A 235 -2.52 -21.59 -20.15
CA TYR A 235 -1.37 -22.49 -20.23
C TYR A 235 -1.52 -23.72 -19.33
N LEU A 236 -2.16 -23.60 -18.17
CA LEU A 236 -2.54 -24.76 -17.36
C LEU A 236 -3.54 -25.66 -18.10
N PHE A 237 -4.54 -25.08 -18.76
CA PHE A 237 -5.49 -25.82 -19.57
C PHE A 237 -4.78 -26.59 -20.70
N ILE A 238 -3.87 -25.95 -21.44
CA ILE A 238 -3.06 -26.64 -22.46
C ILE A 238 -2.26 -27.77 -21.84
N PHE A 239 -1.64 -27.56 -20.68
CA PHE A 239 -0.90 -28.61 -19.99
C PHE A 239 -1.77 -29.83 -19.68
N PHE A 240 -3.02 -29.63 -19.24
CA PHE A 240 -3.96 -30.75 -19.04
C PHE A 240 -4.28 -31.49 -20.33
N LEU A 241 -4.37 -30.79 -21.47
CA LEU A 241 -4.61 -31.41 -22.78
C LEU A 241 -3.35 -32.07 -23.37
N ARG A 242 -2.17 -31.52 -23.07
CA ARG A 242 -0.86 -31.99 -23.58
C ARG A 242 0.18 -31.99 -22.46
N PRO A 243 0.16 -33.02 -21.58
CA PRO A 243 1.11 -33.12 -20.47
C PRO A 243 2.58 -33.32 -20.92
N GLN A 244 2.80 -33.64 -22.20
CA GLN A 244 4.12 -33.78 -22.82
C GLN A 244 4.87 -32.43 -22.82
N ASP A 245 4.15 -31.32 -22.96
CA ASP A 245 4.68 -29.97 -23.01
C ASP A 245 4.78 -29.38 -21.58
N ARG A 246 5.72 -29.90 -20.78
CA ARG A 246 5.87 -29.53 -19.35
C ARG A 246 6.12 -28.05 -19.10
N TYR A 247 6.65 -27.31 -20.07
CA TYR A 247 6.87 -25.87 -19.96
C TYR A 247 5.56 -25.10 -19.76
N ASN A 248 4.45 -25.60 -20.27
CA ASN A 248 3.12 -25.00 -20.11
C ASN A 248 2.68 -24.99 -18.63
N LEU A 249 3.04 -26.01 -17.85
CA LEU A 249 2.74 -26.07 -16.42
C LEU A 249 3.47 -24.95 -15.67
N PHE A 250 4.78 -24.85 -15.84
CA PHE A 250 5.61 -23.88 -15.12
C PHE A 250 5.26 -22.45 -15.52
N TYR A 251 5.01 -22.19 -16.80
CA TYR A 251 4.56 -20.88 -17.26
C TYR A 251 3.17 -20.53 -16.75
N GLY A 252 2.23 -21.50 -16.76
CA GLY A 252 0.88 -21.30 -16.23
C GLY A 252 0.88 -20.94 -14.74
N LEU A 253 1.62 -21.70 -13.92
CA LEU A 253 1.80 -21.42 -12.50
C LEU A 253 2.51 -20.09 -12.24
N PHE A 254 3.59 -19.81 -12.98
CA PHE A 254 4.31 -18.54 -12.90
C PHE A 254 3.37 -17.37 -13.16
N SER A 255 2.61 -17.40 -14.26
CA SER A 255 1.72 -16.31 -14.66
C SER A 255 0.58 -16.11 -13.65
N LEU A 256 0.02 -17.20 -13.10
CA LEU A 256 -0.99 -17.12 -12.04
C LEU A 256 -0.45 -16.50 -10.76
N ILE A 257 0.70 -16.98 -10.29
CA ILE A 257 1.32 -16.48 -9.05
C ILE A 257 1.75 -15.03 -9.21
N LEU A 258 2.27 -14.66 -10.39
CA LEU A 258 2.61 -13.27 -10.70
C LEU A 258 1.36 -12.38 -10.73
N GLY A 259 0.28 -12.82 -11.39
CA GLY A 259 -0.99 -12.10 -11.40
C GLY A 259 -1.56 -11.90 -9.98
N PHE A 260 -1.48 -12.93 -9.14
CA PHE A 260 -1.91 -12.85 -7.75
C PHE A 260 -1.01 -11.95 -6.89
N TYR A 261 0.31 -12.01 -7.06
CA TYR A 261 1.24 -11.07 -6.43
C TYR A 261 0.93 -9.62 -6.79
N LEU A 262 0.73 -9.34 -8.07
CA LEU A 262 0.41 -7.99 -8.54
C LEU A 262 -0.95 -7.51 -7.99
N PHE A 263 -1.92 -8.40 -7.85
CA PHE A 263 -3.18 -8.10 -7.17
C PHE A 263 -2.96 -7.74 -5.69
N LEU A 264 -2.16 -8.54 -4.95
CA LEU A 264 -1.83 -8.29 -3.53
C LEU A 264 -1.17 -6.93 -3.26
N ARG A 265 -0.54 -6.34 -4.28
CA ARG A 265 0.08 -4.99 -4.22
C ARG A 265 -0.92 -3.84 -4.37
N THR A 266 -2.19 -4.11 -4.66
CA THR A 266 -3.21 -3.08 -4.92
C THR A 266 -3.85 -2.61 -3.62
N TYR A 267 -4.24 -1.33 -3.53
CA TYR A 267 -4.94 -0.79 -2.36
C TYR A 267 -6.23 -1.54 -2.01
N PHE A 268 -6.89 -2.15 -3.01
CA PHE A 268 -8.11 -2.95 -2.85
C PHE A 268 -7.94 -4.10 -1.84
N VAL A 269 -6.73 -4.63 -1.70
CA VAL A 269 -6.42 -5.73 -0.78
C VAL A 269 -6.69 -5.34 0.67
N TYR A 270 -6.48 -4.07 1.03
CA TYR A 270 -6.74 -3.57 2.38
C TYR A 270 -8.24 -3.47 2.73
N THR A 271 -9.12 -3.57 1.73
CA THR A 271 -10.58 -3.66 1.92
C THR A 271 -11.07 -5.11 2.07
N LEU A 272 -10.36 -6.07 1.48
CA LEU A 272 -10.68 -7.49 1.56
C LEU A 272 -10.10 -8.15 2.81
N PHE A 273 -8.87 -7.79 3.17
CA PHE A 273 -8.17 -8.32 4.33
C PHE A 273 -8.21 -7.29 5.45
N LEU A 274 -8.89 -7.65 6.54
CA LEU A 274 -8.88 -6.85 7.76
C LEU A 274 -7.49 -6.84 8.38
N ASP A 275 -6.80 -7.98 8.42
CA ASP A 275 -5.44 -8.06 8.93
C ASP A 275 -4.41 -7.97 7.80
N THR A 276 -3.66 -6.87 7.78
CA THR A 276 -2.62 -6.63 6.78
C THR A 276 -1.41 -7.53 6.98
N ALA A 277 -1.27 -8.18 8.15
CA ALA A 277 -0.24 -9.16 8.38
C ALA A 277 -0.34 -10.33 7.39
N LEU A 278 -1.56 -10.81 7.18
CA LEU A 278 -1.84 -11.93 6.28
C LEU A 278 -1.58 -11.54 4.83
N SER A 279 -2.03 -10.34 4.41
CA SER A 279 -1.79 -9.87 3.04
C SER A 279 -0.31 -9.71 2.74
N SER A 280 0.47 -9.15 3.68
CA SER A 280 1.92 -9.03 3.52
C SER A 280 2.60 -10.41 3.45
N LYS A 281 2.24 -11.36 4.33
CA LYS A 281 2.76 -12.73 4.27
C LYS A 281 2.48 -13.41 2.93
N LEU A 282 1.28 -13.23 2.38
CA LEU A 282 0.92 -13.71 1.04
C LEU A 282 1.72 -13.01 -0.07
N GLU A 283 1.94 -11.69 0.04
CA GLU A 283 2.77 -10.93 -0.90
C GLU A 283 4.18 -11.52 -0.97
N TYR A 284 4.83 -11.72 0.18
CA TYR A 284 6.17 -12.31 0.23
C TYR A 284 6.21 -13.75 -0.29
N ALA A 285 5.25 -14.59 0.11
CA ALA A 285 5.19 -15.98 -0.35
C ALA A 285 5.06 -16.09 -1.88
N THR A 286 4.22 -15.23 -2.48
CA THR A 286 4.00 -15.23 -3.94
C THR A 286 5.22 -14.72 -4.71
N VAL A 287 5.91 -13.69 -4.22
CA VAL A 287 7.18 -13.23 -4.82
C VAL A 287 8.26 -14.31 -4.76
N LEU A 288 8.41 -14.97 -3.61
CA LEU A 288 9.40 -16.04 -3.43
C LEU A 288 9.16 -17.19 -4.40
N LEU A 289 7.90 -17.56 -4.66
CA LEU A 289 7.56 -18.63 -5.61
C LEU A 289 7.72 -18.21 -7.08
N THR A 290 7.66 -16.92 -7.39
CA THR A 290 7.76 -16.41 -8.77
C THR A 290 9.12 -16.74 -9.41
N ILE A 291 10.22 -16.57 -8.66
CA ILE A 291 11.60 -16.81 -9.15
C ILE A 291 11.84 -18.27 -9.56
N PRO A 292 11.63 -19.29 -8.70
CA PRO A 292 11.87 -20.68 -9.07
C PRO A 292 10.95 -21.17 -10.19
N LEU A 293 9.71 -20.66 -10.27
CA LEU A 293 8.80 -21.02 -11.36
C LEU A 293 9.26 -20.47 -12.71
N MET A 294 9.76 -19.23 -12.74
CA MET A 294 10.38 -18.66 -13.93
C MET A 294 11.62 -19.45 -14.35
N GLY A 295 12.48 -19.83 -13.39
CA GLY A 295 13.64 -20.67 -13.66
C GLY A 295 13.27 -22.04 -14.24
N ALA A 296 12.29 -22.72 -13.64
CA ALA A 296 11.80 -24.01 -14.13
C ALA A 296 11.16 -23.91 -15.52
N PHE A 297 10.47 -22.81 -15.82
CA PHE A 297 9.95 -22.52 -17.15
C PHE A 297 11.08 -22.42 -18.19
N VAL A 298 12.09 -21.58 -17.94
CA VAL A 298 13.22 -21.35 -18.85
C VAL A 298 13.99 -22.66 -19.14
N GLU A 299 14.24 -23.47 -18.12
CA GLU A 299 14.92 -24.76 -18.28
C GLU A 299 14.10 -25.76 -19.06
N THR A 300 12.80 -25.84 -18.79
CA THR A 300 11.92 -26.75 -19.51
C THR A 300 11.75 -26.32 -20.96
N LEU A 301 11.77 -25.01 -21.25
CA LEU A 301 11.75 -24.51 -22.61
C LEU A 301 13.04 -24.85 -23.38
N SER A 302 14.20 -24.80 -22.70
CA SER A 302 15.52 -24.94 -23.34
C SER A 302 15.99 -26.40 -23.46
N ILE A 303 15.79 -27.20 -22.42
CA ILE A 303 16.37 -28.55 -22.28
C ILE A 303 15.26 -29.62 -22.12
N ASN A 304 13.98 -29.20 -22.09
CA ASN A 304 12.82 -30.07 -21.85
C ASN A 304 12.91 -30.90 -20.57
N ARG A 305 13.71 -30.44 -19.60
CA ARG A 305 13.89 -31.05 -18.29
C ARG A 305 14.20 -29.96 -17.26
N VAL A 306 13.69 -30.16 -16.04
CA VAL A 306 14.08 -29.37 -14.88
C VAL A 306 15.34 -30.00 -14.29
N ARG A 307 16.39 -29.19 -14.11
CA ARG A 307 17.62 -29.65 -13.48
C ARG A 307 17.40 -29.86 -11.99
N ILE A 308 18.17 -30.77 -11.39
CA ILE A 308 18.08 -31.04 -9.95
C ILE A 308 18.39 -29.79 -9.12
N VAL A 309 19.28 -28.92 -9.63
CA VAL A 309 19.63 -27.64 -9.00
C VAL A 309 18.38 -26.75 -8.90
N THR A 310 17.64 -26.57 -9.99
CA THR A 310 16.41 -25.77 -10.03
C THR A 310 15.30 -26.39 -9.19
N PHE A 311 15.23 -27.72 -9.13
CA PHE A 311 14.31 -28.41 -8.24
C PHE A 311 14.64 -28.16 -6.76
N ILE A 312 15.90 -28.32 -6.34
CA ILE A 312 16.35 -28.05 -4.96
C ILE A 312 16.12 -26.58 -4.62
N PHE A 313 16.44 -25.68 -5.54
CA PHE A 313 16.20 -24.25 -5.38
C PHE A 313 14.71 -23.96 -5.21
N GLY A 314 13.85 -24.55 -6.05
CA GLY A 314 12.40 -24.43 -5.91
C GLY A 314 11.88 -24.94 -4.56
N LEU A 315 12.40 -26.07 -4.07
CA LEU A 315 12.03 -26.61 -2.77
C LEU A 315 12.51 -25.72 -1.62
N PHE A 316 13.70 -25.13 -1.73
CA PHE A 316 14.20 -24.16 -0.77
C PHE A 316 13.33 -22.89 -0.72
N TYR A 317 12.94 -22.33 -1.86
CA TYR A 317 12.05 -21.16 -1.90
C TYR A 317 10.62 -21.48 -1.42
N ALA A 318 10.12 -22.68 -1.72
CA ALA A 318 8.84 -23.14 -1.18
C ALA A 318 8.91 -23.29 0.35
N PHE A 319 10.02 -23.82 0.87
CA PHE A 319 10.27 -23.89 2.31
C PHE A 319 10.33 -22.49 2.93
N LEU A 320 11.05 -21.53 2.32
CA LEU A 320 11.07 -20.14 2.78
C LEU A 320 9.69 -19.48 2.74
N ALA A 321 8.90 -19.73 1.69
CA ALA A 321 7.55 -19.21 1.57
C ALA A 321 6.64 -19.72 2.69
N VAL A 322 6.77 -20.98 3.10
CA VAL A 322 6.05 -21.55 4.25
C VAL A 322 6.59 -20.99 5.57
N LEU A 323 7.91 -20.92 5.71
CA LEU A 323 8.57 -20.42 6.92
C LEU A 323 8.18 -18.96 7.21
N GLN A 324 7.98 -18.16 6.18
CA GLN A 324 7.53 -16.76 6.27
C GLN A 324 6.21 -16.60 7.04
N PHE A 325 5.31 -17.59 7.01
CA PHE A 325 4.05 -17.52 7.76
C PHE A 325 4.26 -17.56 9.27
N PHE A 326 5.36 -18.15 9.73
CA PHE A 326 5.71 -18.29 11.15
C PHE A 326 6.50 -17.09 11.70
N PHE A 327 7.07 -16.25 10.83
CA PHE A 327 7.79 -15.06 11.27
C PHE A 327 6.85 -13.88 11.56
N SER A 328 7.25 -13.04 12.51
CA SER A 328 6.66 -11.73 12.81
C SER A 328 6.70 -10.80 11.60
N LEU A 329 5.75 -9.86 11.52
CA LEU A 329 5.74 -8.83 10.47
C LEU A 329 7.01 -7.98 10.43
N SER A 330 7.60 -7.70 11.60
CA SER A 330 8.82 -6.91 11.73
C SER A 330 10.05 -7.60 11.10
N PHE A 331 9.98 -8.89 10.77
CA PHE A 331 11.03 -9.62 10.04
C PHE A 331 10.77 -9.68 8.53
N SER A 332 9.56 -9.31 8.10
CA SER A 332 9.12 -9.48 6.72
C SER A 332 9.49 -8.31 5.81
N LEU A 333 9.86 -7.14 6.35
CA LEU A 333 10.04 -5.88 5.61
C LEU A 333 11.50 -5.49 5.39
#